data_AF-A0A530QVZ0-F1
#
_entry.id   AF-A0A530QVZ0-F1
#
_cell.length_a   1.000
_cell.length_b   1.000
_cell.length_c   1.000
_cell.angle_alpha   90.00
_cell.angle_beta   90.00
_cell.angle_gamma   90.00
#
_symmetry.space_group_name_H-M   'P 1'
#
loop_
_entity.id
_entity.type
_entity.pdbx_description
1 polymer ?
#
loop_
_entity_poly.entity_id
_entity_poly.type
_entity_poly.pdbx_seq_one_letter_code
_entity_poly.pdbx_strand_id
1 'polypeptide(L)'
;MKRVLAQNAVRLMLGGVTTCLLTVVEIPNPVAPLSLVSEARAADVSISISTFYDDLSSHGDWVSYHGATVFVPVDVPDDWRPYTLGHWVYTEQYGWLWVSDEPFGWATYHYGRWGYADDIGWYWVPGTRWAPAWV
;
A
#
# COMPACT_ATOMS: atom_id res chain seq x y z
N MET A 1 51.12 22.65 17.03
CA MET A 1 50.24 21.57 16.52
C MET A 1 51.17 20.41 16.12
N LYS A 2 51.51 19.51 17.06
CA LYS A 2 51.03 18.10 17.17
C LYS A 2 51.01 17.40 15.79
N ARG A 3 51.76 16.34 15.48
CA ARG A 3 52.65 15.42 16.23
C ARG A 3 53.65 14.76 15.25
N VAL A 4 54.79 14.40 15.80
CA VAL A 4 56.00 13.85 15.20
C VAL A 4 55.86 12.35 14.85
N LEU A 5 56.56 12.00 13.77
CA LEU A 5 57.03 10.72 13.23
C LEU A 5 57.31 9.58 14.22
N ALA A 6 57.13 8.33 13.76
CA ALA A 6 58.10 7.22 13.84
C ALA A 6 57.42 5.95 13.26
N GLN A 7 57.83 5.43 12.10
CA GLN A 7 58.99 4.54 11.84
C GLN A 7 58.87 3.14 12.46
N ASN A 8 58.87 2.16 11.55
CA ASN A 8 58.95 0.71 11.69
C ASN A 8 60.02 0.25 12.68
N ALA A 9 59.77 -0.86 13.40
CA ALA A 9 60.46 -2.15 13.18
C ALA A 9 60.34 -3.13 14.38
N VAL A 10 59.92 -4.36 14.07
CA VAL A 10 60.60 -5.64 14.38
C VAL A 10 60.63 -6.21 15.83
N ARG A 11 60.09 -7.45 15.95
CA ARG A 11 60.42 -8.63 16.83
C ARG A 11 60.61 -8.39 18.35
N LEU A 12 60.24 -9.25 19.29
CA LEU A 12 60.43 -10.71 19.42
C LEU A 12 59.81 -11.17 20.77
N MET A 13 59.34 -12.43 20.82
CA MET A 13 59.30 -13.40 21.93
C MET A 13 58.55 -13.16 23.27
N LEU A 14 57.61 -14.10 23.49
CA LEU A 14 57.28 -14.91 24.69
C LEU A 14 57.39 -14.33 26.12
N GLY A 15 56.28 -14.48 26.86
CA GLY A 15 56.32 -14.83 28.28
C GLY A 15 55.19 -14.24 29.12
N GLY A 16 54.44 -15.09 29.84
CA GLY A 16 53.69 -14.68 31.02
C GLY A 16 52.18 -14.87 30.95
N VAL A 17 51.71 -16.05 31.36
CA VAL A 17 50.31 -16.32 31.69
C VAL A 17 50.02 -15.64 33.04
N THR A 18 49.16 -14.62 33.04
CA THR A 18 48.53 -14.11 34.25
C THR A 18 47.03 -14.30 34.12
N THR A 19 46.50 -15.25 34.90
CA THR A 19 45.08 -15.57 34.98
C THR A 19 44.33 -14.37 35.53
N CYS A 20 43.72 -13.57 34.65
CA CYS A 20 42.79 -12.52 35.03
C CYS A 20 41.41 -13.19 35.21
N LEU A 21 40.94 -13.29 36.45
CA LEU A 21 39.60 -13.76 36.77
C LEU A 21 38.61 -12.72 36.22
N LEU A 22 38.06 -12.98 35.03
CA LEU A 22 36.97 -12.19 34.45
C LEU A 22 35.69 -12.55 35.20
N THR A 23 35.23 -11.68 36.10
CA THR A 23 33.85 -11.73 36.55
C THR A 23 32.97 -11.32 35.37
N VAL A 24 32.29 -12.29 34.76
CA VAL A 24 31.19 -12.02 33.83
C VAL A 24 30.12 -11.27 34.62
N VAL A 25 29.95 -9.97 34.34
CA VAL A 25 28.74 -9.25 34.73
C VAL A 25 27.64 -9.77 33.81
N GLU A 26 26.74 -10.57 34.36
CA GLU A 26 25.51 -10.97 33.67
C GLU A 26 24.64 -9.72 33.52
N ILE A 27 24.63 -9.15 32.31
CA ILE A 27 23.64 -8.15 31.93
C ILE A 27 22.33 -8.92 31.80
N PRO A 28 21.30 -8.69 32.63
CA PRO A 28 20.00 -9.30 32.39
C PRO A 28 19.52 -8.78 31.03
N ASN A 29 19.30 -9.68 30.09
CA ASN A 29 18.84 -9.36 28.75
C ASN A 29 17.31 -9.39 28.76
N PRO A 30 16.58 -8.26 28.86
CA PRO A 30 15.14 -8.28 28.67
C PRO A 30 14.86 -8.34 27.17
N VAL A 31 14.99 -9.53 26.56
CA VAL A 31 14.40 -9.75 25.24
C VAL A 31 12.92 -10.00 25.44
N ALA A 32 12.17 -8.93 25.68
CA ALA A 32 10.74 -8.96 25.41
C ALA A 32 10.58 -8.99 23.88
N PRO A 33 9.88 -9.96 23.29
CA PRO A 33 9.49 -9.84 21.90
C PRO A 33 8.52 -8.65 21.80
N LEU A 34 8.94 -7.59 21.11
CA LEU A 34 8.02 -6.54 20.66
C LEU A 34 7.09 -7.15 19.62
N SER A 35 6.00 -7.76 20.08
CA SER A 35 4.86 -8.12 19.24
C SER A 35 4.04 -6.86 18.97
N LEU A 36 4.56 -5.98 18.11
CA LEU A 36 3.78 -4.92 17.48
C LEU A 36 3.06 -5.47 16.24
N VAL A 37 2.36 -6.60 16.39
CA VAL A 37 1.22 -6.83 15.51
C VAL A 37 0.16 -5.84 15.96
N SER A 38 0.21 -4.65 15.39
CA SER A 38 -0.98 -3.83 15.26
C SER A 38 -1.95 -4.70 14.48
N GLU A 39 -2.94 -5.27 15.17
CA GLU A 39 -4.11 -5.79 14.48
C GLU A 39 -4.70 -4.57 13.76
N ALA A 40 -4.41 -4.47 12.47
CA ALA A 40 -5.05 -3.50 11.60
C ALA A 40 -6.53 -3.85 11.61
N ARG A 41 -7.28 -3.24 12.53
CA ARG A 41 -8.72 -3.10 12.42
C ARG A 41 -8.89 -2.20 11.22
N ALA A 42 -9.04 -2.80 10.03
CA ALA A 42 -9.73 -2.15 8.94
C ALA A 42 -11.04 -1.66 9.57
N ALA A 43 -11.14 -0.36 9.79
CA ALA A 43 -12.42 0.22 10.15
C ALA A 43 -13.36 -0.20 9.03
N ASP A 44 -14.42 -0.93 9.37
CA ASP A 44 -15.50 -1.26 8.43
C ASP A 44 -16.23 0.06 8.14
N VAL A 45 -15.58 0.92 7.35
CA VAL A 45 -16.17 2.14 6.83
C VAL A 45 -17.03 1.68 5.68
N SER A 46 -18.27 1.31 6.01
CA SER A 46 -19.28 1.03 5.01
C SER A 46 -19.71 2.35 4.37
N ILE A 47 -19.29 2.59 3.13
CA ILE A 47 -19.79 3.70 2.32
C ILE A 47 -21.21 3.39 1.83
N SER A 48 -22.08 4.39 1.75
CA SER A 48 -23.41 4.22 1.17
C SER A 48 -23.37 4.43 -0.34
N ILE A 49 -24.16 3.65 -1.09
CA ILE A 49 -24.25 3.80 -2.56
C ILE A 49 -24.67 5.22 -2.96
N SER A 50 -25.46 5.91 -2.12
CA SER A 50 -25.87 7.31 -2.33
C SER A 50 -24.68 8.26 -2.52
N THR A 51 -23.59 8.04 -1.80
CA THR A 51 -22.37 8.86 -1.92
C THR A 51 -21.80 8.79 -3.34
N PHE A 52 -21.86 7.62 -3.99
CA PHE A 52 -21.38 7.50 -5.36
C PHE A 52 -22.24 8.29 -6.33
N TYR A 53 -23.57 8.27 -6.17
CA TYR A 53 -24.46 9.02 -7.07
C TYR A 53 -24.11 10.50 -7.09
N ASP A 54 -23.94 11.08 -5.91
CA ASP A 54 -23.64 12.51 -5.77
C ASP A 54 -22.22 12.82 -6.27
N ASP A 55 -21.21 12.12 -5.76
CA ASP A 55 -19.79 12.44 -6.00
C ASP A 55 -19.32 12.11 -7.43
N LEU A 56 -19.96 11.14 -8.10
CA LEU A 56 -19.59 10.74 -9.46
C LEU A 56 -20.45 11.42 -10.54
N SER A 57 -21.51 12.14 -10.18
CA SER A 57 -22.47 12.72 -11.13
C SER A 57 -21.84 13.68 -12.16
N SER A 58 -20.72 14.33 -11.84
CA SER A 58 -20.01 15.22 -12.77
C SER A 58 -19.01 14.51 -13.68
N HIS A 59 -18.89 13.18 -13.57
CA HIS A 59 -17.84 12.40 -14.25
C HIS A 59 -18.39 11.28 -15.13
N GLY A 60 -19.71 11.13 -15.19
CA GLY A 60 -20.36 10.10 -15.97
C GLY A 60 -21.86 10.06 -15.76
N ASP A 61 -22.50 9.17 -16.50
CA ASP A 61 -23.94 8.96 -16.48
C ASP A 61 -24.32 7.75 -15.62
N TRP A 62 -25.45 7.87 -14.92
CA TRP A 62 -26.07 6.76 -14.21
C TRP A 62 -27.16 6.13 -15.08
N VAL A 63 -26.90 4.90 -15.55
CA VAL A 63 -27.72 4.20 -16.53
C VAL A 63 -28.42 3.01 -15.89
N SER A 64 -29.70 2.80 -16.19
CA SER A 64 -30.38 1.55 -15.84
C SER A 64 -30.03 0.47 -16.86
N TYR A 65 -29.33 -0.59 -16.43
CA TYR A 65 -28.85 -1.67 -17.26
C TYR A 65 -29.14 -3.03 -16.59
N HIS A 66 -29.92 -3.89 -17.27
CA HIS A 66 -30.37 -5.20 -16.75
C HIS A 66 -30.92 -5.18 -15.31
N GLY A 67 -31.66 -4.12 -14.95
CA GLY A 67 -32.25 -3.98 -13.61
C GLY A 67 -31.29 -3.50 -12.52
N ALA A 68 -30.06 -3.16 -12.87
CA ALA A 68 -29.11 -2.45 -12.01
C ALA A 68 -28.94 -1.00 -12.47
N THR A 69 -28.53 -0.12 -11.55
CA THR A 69 -28.08 1.23 -11.91
C THR A 69 -26.57 1.23 -11.93
N VAL A 70 -25.98 1.52 -13.09
CA VAL A 70 -24.54 1.46 -13.34
C VAL A 70 -24.00 2.83 -13.71
N PHE A 71 -22.73 3.08 -13.39
CA PHE A 71 -22.03 4.31 -13.77
C PHE A 71 -21.27 4.09 -15.07
N VAL A 72 -21.46 4.99 -16.04
CA VAL A 72 -20.74 4.99 -17.32
C VAL A 72 -19.93 6.29 -17.39
N PRO A 73 -18.59 6.24 -17.35
CA PRO A 73 -17.77 7.45 -17.38
C PRO A 73 -17.92 8.19 -18.71
N VAL A 74 -17.89 9.52 -18.65
CA VAL A 74 -17.85 10.40 -19.84
C VAL A 74 -16.53 11.14 -19.89
N ASP A 75 -16.23 11.78 -21.03
CA ASP A 75 -15.00 12.56 -21.25
C ASP A 75 -13.69 11.76 -21.04
N VAL A 76 -13.73 10.44 -21.27
CA VAL A 76 -12.55 9.56 -21.28
C VAL A 76 -12.01 9.36 -22.71
N PRO A 77 -10.72 9.04 -22.90
CA PRO A 77 -10.17 8.72 -24.23
C PRO A 77 -10.89 7.58 -24.95
N ASP A 78 -10.88 7.58 -26.28
CA ASP A 78 -11.56 6.56 -27.11
C ASP A 78 -11.08 5.11 -26.86
N ASP A 79 -9.80 4.94 -26.50
CA ASP A 79 -9.18 3.65 -26.20
C ASP A 79 -9.12 3.36 -24.68
N TRP A 80 -9.80 4.17 -23.88
CA TRP A 80 -9.82 4.04 -22.44
C TRP A 80 -10.45 2.72 -21.99
N ARG A 81 -9.86 2.15 -20.94
CA ARG A 81 -10.41 1.01 -20.21
C ARG A 81 -10.03 1.12 -18.73
N PRO A 82 -10.73 0.41 -17.84
CA PRO A 82 -10.35 0.34 -16.45
C PRO A 82 -8.88 -0.08 -16.30
N TYR A 83 -8.18 0.52 -15.33
CA TYR A 83 -6.78 0.23 -15.02
C TYR A 83 -5.75 0.65 -16.10
N THR A 84 -6.02 1.69 -16.90
CA THR A 84 -5.01 2.26 -17.82
C THR A 84 -4.48 3.63 -17.44
N LEU A 85 -5.21 4.42 -16.67
CA LEU A 85 -4.78 5.76 -16.26
C LEU A 85 -4.48 5.78 -14.76
N GLY A 86 -3.26 5.39 -14.41
CA GLY A 86 -2.82 5.26 -13.03
C GLY A 86 -1.64 4.30 -12.91
N HIS A 87 -1.38 3.82 -11.71
CA HIS A 87 -0.27 2.92 -11.44
C HIS A 87 -0.50 2.06 -10.19
N TRP A 88 0.16 0.91 -10.16
CA TRP A 88 0.18 0.04 -8.99
C TRP A 88 1.20 0.53 -7.96
N VAL A 89 0.77 0.63 -6.71
CA VAL A 89 1.62 0.93 -5.57
C VAL A 89 1.54 -0.22 -4.57
N TYR A 90 2.69 -0.72 -4.14
CA TYR A 90 2.72 -1.68 -3.05
C TYR A 90 2.57 -0.95 -1.71
N THR A 91 1.64 -1.42 -0.90
CA THR A 91 1.38 -0.93 0.46
C THR A 91 1.53 -2.07 1.45
N GLU A 92 2.07 -1.78 2.64
CA GLU A 92 2.22 -2.81 3.68
C GLU A 92 0.86 -3.32 4.19
N GLN A 93 -0.15 -2.46 4.22
CA GLN A 93 -1.47 -2.78 4.78
C GLN A 93 -2.37 -3.55 3.82
N TYR A 94 -2.33 -3.22 2.53
CA TYR A 94 -3.31 -3.72 1.55
C TYR A 94 -2.66 -4.47 0.37
N GLY A 95 -1.33 -4.59 0.34
CA GLY A 95 -0.61 -5.14 -0.80
C GLY A 95 -0.65 -4.20 -2.00
N TRP A 96 -0.81 -4.76 -3.20
CA TRP A 96 -0.88 -4.00 -4.45
C TRP A 96 -2.20 -3.21 -4.54
N LEU A 97 -2.08 -1.89 -4.38
CA LEU A 97 -3.13 -0.89 -4.51
C LEU A 97 -3.08 -0.27 -5.90
N TRP A 98 -4.21 -0.19 -6.57
CA TRP A 98 -4.31 0.65 -7.77
C TRP A 98 -4.50 2.11 -7.36
N VAL A 99 -3.63 2.99 -7.85
CA VAL A 99 -3.74 4.44 -7.68
C VAL A 99 -4.12 5.02 -9.03
N SER A 100 -5.35 5.53 -9.12
CA SER A 100 -5.93 6.09 -10.34
C SER A 100 -5.63 7.59 -10.47
N ASP A 101 -5.43 8.04 -11.70
CA ASP A 101 -5.33 9.47 -12.05
C ASP A 101 -6.70 10.05 -12.46
N GLU A 102 -7.75 9.23 -12.45
CA GLU A 102 -9.11 9.60 -12.84
C GLU A 102 -9.91 10.13 -11.64
N PRO A 103 -10.74 11.17 -11.83
CA PRO A 103 -11.47 11.79 -10.72
C PRO A 103 -12.52 10.85 -10.07
N PHE A 104 -13.00 9.85 -10.82
CA PHE A 104 -13.92 8.82 -10.35
C PHE A 104 -13.21 7.58 -9.77
N GLY A 105 -11.88 7.54 -9.81
CA GLY A 105 -11.09 6.35 -9.51
C GLY A 105 -11.14 5.91 -8.05
N TRP A 106 -11.27 6.87 -7.12
CA TRP A 106 -11.35 6.59 -5.68
C TRP A 106 -12.52 5.66 -5.32
N ALA A 107 -13.63 5.73 -6.08
CA ALA A 107 -14.79 4.88 -5.89
C ALA A 107 -14.70 3.65 -6.79
N THR A 108 -14.53 3.87 -8.10
CA THR A 108 -14.76 2.83 -9.11
C THR A 108 -13.75 1.69 -9.06
N TYR A 109 -12.52 1.95 -8.63
CA TYR A 109 -11.49 0.90 -8.49
C TYR A 109 -11.47 0.20 -7.14
N HIS A 110 -12.22 0.73 -6.16
CA HIS A 110 -12.15 0.25 -4.78
C HIS A 110 -13.46 -0.30 -4.25
N TYR A 111 -14.60 0.12 -4.80
CA TYR A 111 -15.92 -0.17 -4.25
C TYR A 111 -16.90 -0.73 -5.29
N GLY A 112 -16.49 -1.67 -6.14
CA GLY A 112 -17.42 -2.23 -7.12
C GLY A 112 -16.73 -3.05 -8.20
N ARG A 113 -17.43 -3.28 -9.32
CA ARG A 113 -16.91 -4.08 -10.43
C ARG A 113 -17.13 -3.39 -11.75
N TRP A 114 -16.10 -3.37 -12.56
CA TRP A 114 -16.19 -3.01 -13.97
C TRP A 114 -16.77 -4.17 -14.79
N GLY A 115 -17.63 -3.83 -15.74
CA GLY A 115 -18.11 -4.68 -16.81
C GLY A 115 -18.01 -3.94 -18.14
N TYR A 116 -18.20 -4.67 -19.24
CA TYR A 116 -18.23 -4.11 -20.58
C TYR A 116 -19.46 -4.64 -21.31
N ALA A 117 -20.13 -3.75 -22.04
CA ALA A 117 -21.21 -4.11 -22.94
C ALA A 117 -21.09 -3.29 -24.24
N ASP A 118 -21.43 -3.90 -25.37
CA ASP A 118 -21.25 -3.27 -26.69
C ASP A 118 -22.12 -2.00 -26.88
N ASP A 119 -23.24 -1.89 -26.15
CA ASP A 119 -24.22 -0.81 -26.29
C ASP A 119 -23.96 0.39 -25.37
N ILE A 120 -23.25 0.21 -24.26
CA ILE A 120 -22.97 1.26 -23.26
C ILE A 120 -21.49 1.40 -22.90
N GLY A 121 -20.62 0.55 -23.45
CA GLY A 121 -19.18 0.55 -23.19
C GLY A 121 -18.81 -0.01 -21.82
N TRP A 122 -17.73 0.50 -21.25
CA TRP A 122 -17.31 0.18 -19.90
C TRP A 122 -18.25 0.80 -18.89
N TYR A 123 -18.80 -0.02 -18.00
CA TYR A 123 -19.69 0.44 -16.95
C TYR A 123 -19.25 -0.14 -15.60
N TRP A 124 -19.52 0.61 -14.54
CA TRP A 124 -19.20 0.23 -13.18
C TRP A 124 -20.46 -0.06 -12.38
N VAL A 125 -20.48 -1.22 -11.72
CA VAL A 125 -21.53 -1.62 -10.80
C VAL A 125 -21.09 -1.30 -9.37
N PRO A 126 -21.82 -0.43 -8.65
CA PRO A 126 -21.45 -0.05 -7.29
C PRO A 126 -21.52 -1.21 -6.30
N GLY A 127 -20.60 -1.22 -5.35
CA GLY A 127 -20.57 -2.06 -4.17
C GLY A 127 -20.15 -1.25 -2.94
N THR A 128 -20.31 -1.82 -1.75
CA THR A 128 -19.96 -1.11 -0.51
C THR A 128 -18.70 -1.65 0.17
N ARG A 129 -18.16 -2.76 -0.34
CA ARG A 129 -16.93 -3.35 0.18
C ARG A 129 -15.72 -2.75 -0.52
N TRP A 130 -14.78 -2.29 0.30
CA TRP A 130 -13.49 -1.81 -0.17
C TRP A 130 -12.54 -2.96 -0.52
N ALA A 131 -11.77 -2.80 -1.58
CA ALA A 131 -10.58 -3.59 -1.89
C ALA A 131 -9.50 -2.71 -2.53
N PRO A 132 -8.21 -3.10 -2.44
CA PRO A 132 -7.12 -2.32 -3.06
C PRO A 132 -7.21 -2.28 -4.59
N ALA A 133 -7.87 -3.26 -5.20
CA ALA A 133 -8.35 -3.26 -6.58
C ALA A 133 -9.33 -4.42 -6.78
N TRP A 134 -10.07 -4.38 -7.89
CA TRP A 134 -10.96 -5.44 -8.36
C TRP A 134 -10.60 -5.78 -9.82
N VAL A 135 -9.62 -6.66 -10.00
CA VAL A 135 -9.12 -7.13 -11.31
C VAL A 135 -9.60 -8.53 -11.65
#